data_AF-A0AB33BKR6-F1
#
_entry.id   AF-A0AB33BKR6-F1
#
_cell.length_a   1.000
_cell.length_b   1.000
_cell.length_c   1.000
_cell.angle_alpha   90.00
_cell.angle_beta   90.00
_cell.angle_gamma   90.00
#
_symmetry.space_group_name_H-M   'P 1'
#
loop_
_entity.id
_entity.type
_entity.pdbx_description
1 polymer ?
#
loop_
_entity_poly.entity_id
_entity_poly.type
_entity_poly.pdbx_seq_one_letter_code
_entity_poly.pdbx_strand_id
1 'polypeptide(L)'
;MNRETTSISIITLYSNHEAWVICMTKIAEKSKQEYGDLLKEKDHLQDMEQLEMTIVSIHRPYPSIVRIQGKINTLQPELWQAPNLAIRLIVSNPPEGQPISRVYTVRSFNPVNAQIEIDFVEHEDLSPAMEWLNSAQVGTKIGLIGPRPHFIPNFIHKKHVVMFADDTAVPALYSILNEWENGVSADIFIESFEKDIASQLPHHDHVKIHSFHKEHHTPQKGLLLKAAFALKTYDNMTIWAACERKEARALRQFFLEDKQFNKNDVRIAGYWRDGVSSSELDILRAQHYQKHIQQGKTLNEYDDLDLAN
;
A
#
# COMPACT_ATOMS: atom_id res chain seq x y z
N MET A 1 27.92 -0.31 -67.70
CA MET A 1 27.77 0.94 -66.94
C MET A 1 27.34 0.54 -65.54
N ASN A 2 28.31 0.55 -64.62
CA ASN A 2 28.22 0.08 -63.24
C ASN A 2 27.28 0.93 -62.37
N ARG A 3 26.69 0.31 -61.35
CA ARG A 3 26.45 0.83 -59.99
C ARG A 3 25.89 -0.34 -59.16
N GLU A 4 26.77 -1.11 -58.52
CA GLU A 4 27.22 -0.94 -57.13
C GLU A 4 26.18 -1.38 -56.09
N THR A 5 26.41 -2.62 -55.62
CA THR A 5 26.06 -3.14 -54.30
C THR A 5 26.49 -2.18 -53.18
N THR A 6 25.59 -1.92 -52.23
CA THR A 6 25.99 -1.43 -50.90
C THR A 6 25.28 -2.26 -49.84
N SER A 7 26.07 -3.13 -49.23
CA SER A 7 25.79 -3.78 -47.95
C SER A 7 25.73 -2.72 -46.86
N ILE A 8 24.70 -2.74 -46.00
CA ILE A 8 24.73 -2.04 -44.71
C ILE A 8 24.61 -3.11 -43.63
N SER A 9 25.76 -3.41 -43.05
CA SER A 9 25.91 -4.22 -41.85
C SER A 9 25.45 -3.43 -40.62
N ILE A 10 24.57 -4.06 -39.84
CA ILE A 10 24.49 -4.10 -38.36
C ILE A 10 25.11 -2.91 -37.61
N ILE A 11 24.26 -2.09 -36.98
CA ILE A 11 24.57 -1.47 -35.68
C ILE A 11 23.51 -1.94 -34.69
N THR A 12 23.95 -2.85 -33.84
CA THR A 12 23.26 -3.31 -32.64
C THR A 12 23.11 -2.13 -31.68
N LEU A 13 21.89 -1.64 -31.44
CA LEU A 13 21.60 -0.74 -30.32
C LEU A 13 21.24 -1.58 -29.09
N TYR A 14 22.28 -2.16 -28.48
CA TYR A 14 22.28 -2.38 -27.03
C TYR A 14 22.51 -1.02 -26.38
N SER A 15 21.53 -0.49 -25.66
CA SER A 15 21.69 0.36 -24.45
C SER A 15 20.34 0.99 -24.05
N ASN A 16 19.37 0.15 -23.65
CA ASN A 16 18.19 0.64 -22.90
C ASN A 16 18.47 0.71 -21.39
N HIS A 17 19.62 0.21 -20.94
CA HIS A 17 19.98 0.17 -19.52
C HIS A 17 20.63 1.49 -19.05
N GLU A 18 21.43 2.16 -19.90
CA GLU A 18 22.07 3.43 -19.51
C GLU A 18 21.10 4.61 -19.55
N ALA A 19 20.19 4.66 -20.53
CA ALA A 19 19.15 5.70 -20.58
C ALA A 19 18.21 5.64 -19.35
N TRP A 20 17.92 4.43 -18.87
CA TRP A 20 17.16 4.19 -17.65
C TRP A 20 17.92 4.53 -16.38
N VAL A 21 19.19 4.13 -16.26
CA VAL A 21 20.05 4.51 -15.13
C VAL A 21 20.19 6.04 -15.07
N ILE A 22 20.40 6.72 -16.21
CA ILE A 22 20.46 8.18 -16.28
C ILE A 22 19.12 8.83 -15.90
N CYS A 23 17.98 8.24 -16.29
CA CYS A 23 16.65 8.71 -15.87
C CYS A 23 16.46 8.56 -14.36
N MET A 24 16.84 7.41 -13.78
CA MET A 24 16.79 7.16 -12.33
C MET A 24 17.75 8.05 -11.53
N THR A 25 18.95 8.32 -12.05
CA THR A 25 19.90 9.27 -11.45
C THR A 25 19.38 10.71 -11.55
N LYS A 26 18.72 11.08 -12.65
CA LYS A 26 18.05 12.38 -12.79
C LYS A 26 16.80 12.52 -11.91
N ILE A 27 16.07 11.43 -11.67
CA ILE A 27 15.00 11.37 -10.66
C ILE A 27 15.61 11.64 -9.28
N ALA A 28 16.74 11.01 -8.96
CA ALA A 28 17.46 11.25 -7.72
C ALA A 28 18.03 12.68 -7.60
N GLU A 29 18.45 13.31 -8.71
CA GLU A 29 18.95 14.69 -8.72
C GLU A 29 17.83 15.74 -8.66
N LYS A 30 16.72 15.56 -9.39
CA LYS A 30 15.56 16.47 -9.32
C LYS A 30 14.77 16.31 -8.02
N SER A 31 14.63 15.09 -7.49
CA SER A 31 14.08 14.90 -6.14
C SER A 31 15.00 15.47 -5.08
N LYS A 32 16.33 15.44 -5.30
CA LYS A 32 17.32 16.14 -4.45
C LYS A 32 17.14 17.65 -4.46
N GLN A 33 16.86 18.25 -5.62
CA GLN A 33 16.95 19.70 -5.78
C GLN A 33 15.72 20.49 -5.31
N GLU A 34 14.55 19.86 -5.13
CA GLU A 34 13.37 20.53 -4.54
C GLU A 34 12.83 19.90 -3.24
N TYR A 35 13.22 18.68 -2.86
CA TYR A 35 12.73 18.04 -1.61
C TYR A 35 13.75 17.18 -0.85
N GLY A 36 14.97 16.99 -1.36
CA GLY A 36 15.87 15.93 -0.88
C GLY A 36 16.93 16.34 0.14
N ASP A 37 16.99 17.59 0.57
CA ASP A 37 17.90 17.99 1.66
C ASP A 37 17.26 17.88 3.07
N LEU A 38 15.95 17.63 3.17
CA LEU A 38 15.23 17.50 4.45
C LEU A 38 14.91 16.05 4.85
N LEU A 39 15.29 15.06 4.03
CA LEU A 39 15.12 13.62 4.31
C LEU A 39 16.43 12.95 4.79
N LYS A 40 17.40 13.75 5.25
CA LYS A 40 18.74 13.30 5.68
C LYS A 40 18.84 13.01 7.19
N GLU A 41 17.75 12.67 7.86
CA GLU A 41 17.86 12.02 9.18
C GLU A 41 17.92 10.50 9.01
N LYS A 42 18.89 9.90 9.70
CA LYS A 42 19.50 8.58 9.45
C LYS A 42 18.60 7.34 9.60
N ASP A 43 17.30 7.47 9.90
CA ASP A 43 16.49 6.35 10.41
C ASP A 43 15.39 5.80 9.47
N HIS A 44 15.14 6.37 8.28
CA HIS A 44 13.95 5.99 7.49
C HIS A 44 14.19 5.51 6.05
N LEU A 45 15.40 5.67 5.50
CA LEU A 45 15.77 5.12 4.20
C LEU A 45 16.72 3.91 4.30
N GLN A 46 17.19 3.55 5.50
CA GLN A 46 18.29 2.58 5.65
C GLN A 46 17.97 1.21 5.05
N ASP A 47 16.72 0.77 5.14
CA ASP A 47 16.33 -0.59 4.75
C ASP A 47 15.44 -0.64 3.49
N MET A 48 14.99 0.50 2.96
CA MET A 48 14.15 0.53 1.76
C MET A 48 14.99 0.44 0.48
N GLU A 49 14.67 -0.50 -0.37
CA GLU A 49 15.31 -0.70 -1.66
C GLU A 49 14.56 0.06 -2.77
N GLN A 50 15.31 0.50 -3.78
CA GLN A 50 14.77 0.92 -5.06
C GLN A 50 14.93 -0.23 -6.03
N LEU A 51 13.83 -0.85 -6.43
CA LEU A 51 13.81 -2.06 -7.25
C LEU A 51 13.03 -1.84 -8.54
N GLU A 52 13.22 -2.77 -9.47
CA GLU A 52 12.31 -2.97 -10.59
C GLU A 52 11.56 -4.27 -10.38
N MET A 53 10.24 -4.23 -10.55
CA MET A 53 9.40 -5.41 -10.60
C MET A 53 9.07 -5.73 -12.06
N THR A 54 9.26 -6.98 -12.46
CA THR A 54 8.78 -7.50 -13.76
C THR A 54 7.53 -8.34 -13.54
N ILE A 55 6.42 -7.99 -14.18
CA ILE A 55 5.17 -8.74 -14.08
C ILE A 55 5.34 -10.14 -14.64
N VAL A 56 5.00 -11.15 -13.82
CA VAL A 56 5.03 -12.57 -14.22
C VAL A 56 3.64 -13.14 -14.44
N SER A 57 2.62 -12.62 -13.75
CA SER A 57 1.23 -12.99 -13.96
C SER A 57 0.28 -11.86 -13.58
N ILE A 58 -0.87 -11.83 -14.25
CA ILE A 58 -2.00 -10.94 -13.96
C ILE A 58 -3.26 -11.80 -13.96
N HIS A 59 -4.05 -11.74 -12.90
CA HIS A 59 -5.35 -12.41 -12.87
C HIS A 59 -6.37 -11.58 -12.07
N ARG A 60 -7.65 -11.87 -12.26
CA ARG A 60 -8.76 -11.19 -11.60
C ARG A 60 -9.46 -12.18 -10.67
N PRO A 61 -9.08 -12.25 -9.38
CA PRO A 61 -9.80 -13.10 -8.43
C PRO A 61 -11.26 -12.65 -8.28
N TYR A 62 -11.54 -11.36 -8.49
CA TYR A 62 -12.86 -10.77 -8.41
C TYR A 62 -13.05 -9.67 -9.46
N PRO A 63 -14.31 -9.28 -9.77
CA PRO A 63 -14.60 -8.13 -10.61
C PRO A 63 -13.88 -6.84 -10.20
N SER A 64 -13.86 -6.51 -8.91
CA SER A 64 -13.23 -5.27 -8.43
C SER A 64 -11.75 -5.39 -8.07
N ILE A 65 -11.12 -6.56 -8.28
CA ILE A 65 -9.73 -6.82 -7.84
C ILE A 65 -8.90 -7.42 -8.97
N VAL A 66 -7.79 -6.76 -9.32
CA VAL A 66 -6.72 -7.34 -10.15
C VAL A 66 -5.54 -7.69 -9.26
N ARG A 67 -5.14 -8.96 -9.29
CA ARG A 67 -3.92 -9.44 -8.63
C ARG A 67 -2.79 -9.53 -9.64
N ILE A 68 -1.71 -8.81 -9.35
CA ILE A 68 -0.46 -8.86 -10.09
C ILE A 68 0.56 -9.60 -9.27
N GLN A 69 1.21 -10.58 -9.88
CA GLN A 69 2.43 -11.18 -9.36
C GLN A 69 3.61 -10.63 -10.16
N GLY A 70 4.66 -10.21 -9.47
CA GLY A 70 5.85 -9.69 -10.11
C GLY A 70 7.13 -10.16 -9.44
N LYS A 71 8.14 -10.42 -10.25
CA LYS A 71 9.48 -10.78 -9.78
C LYS A 71 10.25 -9.52 -9.43
N ILE A 72 10.86 -9.50 -8.25
CA ILE A 72 11.79 -8.46 -7.79
C ILE A 72 13.18 -9.07 -7.60
N ASN A 73 14.22 -8.24 -7.62
CA ASN A 73 15.59 -8.64 -7.31
C ASN A 73 16.06 -7.92 -6.03
N THR A 74 15.50 -8.34 -4.90
CA THR A 74 15.87 -7.83 -3.58
C THR A 74 17.16 -8.47 -3.07
N LEU A 75 17.98 -7.69 -2.38
CA LEU A 75 19.16 -8.17 -1.65
C LEU A 75 18.84 -8.52 -0.19
N GLN A 76 17.61 -8.25 0.27
CA GLN A 76 17.17 -8.35 1.67
C GLN A 76 15.86 -9.15 1.80
N PRO A 77 15.77 -10.40 1.28
CA PRO A 77 14.52 -11.17 1.21
C PRO A 77 13.87 -11.43 2.59
N GLU A 78 14.62 -11.37 3.68
CA GLU A 78 14.11 -11.43 5.05
C GLU A 78 13.18 -10.27 5.40
N LEU A 79 13.43 -9.07 4.89
CA LEU A 79 12.57 -7.90 5.15
C LEU A 79 11.23 -7.99 4.41
N TRP A 80 11.21 -8.69 3.26
CA TRP A 80 10.04 -8.87 2.43
C TRP A 80 9.06 -9.93 2.96
N GLN A 81 9.45 -10.69 3.98
CA GLN A 81 8.59 -11.71 4.62
C GLN A 81 7.73 -11.17 5.76
N ALA A 82 7.98 -9.94 6.22
CA ALA A 82 7.15 -9.34 7.26
C ALA A 82 5.71 -9.12 6.77
N PRO A 83 4.70 -9.20 7.67
CA PRO A 83 3.33 -8.89 7.31
C PRO A 83 3.11 -7.39 7.13
N ASN A 84 2.08 -7.04 6.36
CA ASN A 84 1.61 -5.68 6.12
C ASN A 84 2.72 -4.72 5.62
N LEU A 85 3.45 -5.15 4.60
CA LEU A 85 4.45 -4.32 3.94
C LEU A 85 3.79 -3.42 2.89
N ALA A 86 4.17 -2.16 2.88
CA ALA A 86 3.82 -1.20 1.86
C ALA A 86 4.97 -1.03 0.87
N ILE A 87 4.64 -0.86 -0.41
CA ILE A 87 5.55 -0.49 -1.49
C ILE A 87 4.99 0.70 -2.24
N ARG A 88 5.88 1.52 -2.80
CA ARG A 88 5.52 2.64 -3.66
C ARG A 88 5.83 2.28 -5.11
N LEU A 89 4.81 2.08 -5.92
CA LEU A 89 4.92 1.81 -7.35
C LEU A 89 4.97 3.13 -8.14
N ILE A 90 5.89 3.27 -9.08
CA ILE A 90 5.99 4.42 -9.99
C ILE A 90 5.10 4.16 -11.23
N VAL A 91 3.83 4.54 -11.12
CA VAL A 91 2.79 4.23 -12.13
C VAL A 91 2.82 5.14 -13.36
N SER A 92 3.47 6.31 -13.27
CA SER A 92 3.73 7.17 -14.43
C SER A 92 5.08 7.86 -14.29
N ASN A 93 5.87 7.87 -15.35
CA ASN A 93 7.20 8.49 -15.40
C ASN A 93 7.40 9.25 -16.72
N PRO A 94 6.76 10.42 -16.89
CA PRO A 94 6.87 11.18 -18.13
C PRO A 94 8.30 11.76 -18.28
N PRO A 95 8.83 11.89 -19.53
CA PRO A 95 10.14 12.49 -19.77
C PRO A 95 10.28 13.92 -19.22
N GLU A 96 9.17 14.65 -19.27
CA GLU A 96 9.01 15.98 -18.68
C GLU A 96 7.90 15.91 -17.62
N GLY A 97 8.28 16.09 -16.35
CA GLY A 97 7.34 16.07 -15.21
C GLY A 97 7.92 15.36 -13.99
N GLN A 98 7.14 15.32 -12.91
CA GLN A 98 7.46 14.52 -11.74
C GLN A 98 6.85 13.12 -11.89
N PRO A 99 7.59 12.05 -11.54
CA PRO A 99 7.03 10.71 -11.52
C PRO A 99 5.83 10.64 -10.56
N ILE A 100 4.76 9.98 -11.00
CA ILE A 100 3.59 9.73 -10.17
C ILE A 100 3.72 8.34 -9.56
N SER A 101 3.53 8.27 -8.25
CA SER A 101 3.61 7.01 -7.52
C SER A 101 2.35 6.71 -6.73
N ARG A 102 2.14 5.43 -6.42
CA ARG A 102 1.02 4.96 -5.60
C ARG A 102 1.52 3.93 -4.60
N VAL A 103 0.98 3.97 -3.39
CA VAL A 103 1.31 3.03 -2.34
C VAL A 103 0.36 1.84 -2.44
N TYR A 104 0.91 0.64 -2.45
CA TYR A 104 0.17 -0.62 -2.42
C TYR A 104 0.73 -1.51 -1.32
N THR A 105 -0.11 -2.43 -0.85
CA THR A 105 0.31 -3.46 0.10
C THR A 105 0.85 -4.68 -0.65
N VAL A 106 2.00 -5.18 -0.21
CA VAL A 106 2.50 -6.50 -0.61
C VAL A 106 1.61 -7.53 0.07
N ARG A 107 0.80 -8.23 -0.72
CA ARG A 107 -0.08 -9.30 -0.25
C ARG A 107 0.72 -10.48 0.30
N SER A 108 1.74 -10.90 -0.45
CA SER A 108 2.65 -11.97 -0.06
C SER A 108 3.97 -11.86 -0.81
N PHE A 109 5.01 -12.45 -0.23
CA PHE A 109 6.31 -12.61 -0.86
C PHE A 109 6.71 -14.09 -0.86
N ASN A 110 7.15 -14.59 -2.01
CA ASN A 110 7.73 -15.91 -2.15
C ASN A 110 9.26 -15.79 -2.32
N PRO A 111 10.07 -16.20 -1.32
CA PRO A 111 11.51 -16.07 -1.37
C PRO A 111 12.18 -17.03 -2.36
N VAL A 112 11.54 -18.15 -2.73
CA VAL A 112 12.13 -19.17 -3.62
C VAL A 112 12.27 -18.64 -5.05
N ASN A 113 11.28 -17.88 -5.52
CA ASN A 113 11.25 -17.31 -6.87
C ASN A 113 11.40 -15.77 -6.88
N ALA A 114 11.55 -15.16 -5.71
CA ALA A 114 11.63 -13.71 -5.49
C ALA A 114 10.44 -12.95 -6.08
N GLN A 115 9.23 -13.44 -5.83
CA GLN A 115 8.00 -12.85 -6.35
C GLN A 115 7.15 -12.24 -5.25
N ILE A 116 6.62 -11.05 -5.51
CA ILE A 116 5.61 -10.40 -4.69
C ILE A 116 4.24 -10.48 -5.38
N GLU A 117 3.19 -10.51 -4.58
CA GLU A 117 1.80 -10.33 -5.03
C GLU A 117 1.26 -8.99 -4.55
N ILE A 118 0.52 -8.30 -5.42
CA ILE A 118 -0.08 -7.00 -5.17
C ILE A 118 -1.51 -7.04 -5.71
N ASP A 119 -2.46 -6.61 -4.89
CA ASP A 119 -3.86 -6.45 -5.31
C ASP A 119 -4.15 -4.97 -5.60
N PHE A 120 -4.73 -4.72 -6.77
CA PHE A 120 -5.27 -3.44 -7.19
C PHE A 120 -6.78 -3.51 -7.04
N VAL A 121 -7.35 -2.56 -6.29
CA VAL A 121 -8.80 -2.34 -6.28
C VAL A 121 -9.14 -1.49 -7.50
N GLU A 122 -9.89 -2.06 -8.43
CA GLU A 122 -10.35 -1.35 -9.61
C GLU A 122 -11.53 -0.43 -9.29
N HIS A 123 -11.50 0.74 -9.92
CA HIS A 123 -12.54 1.73 -9.84
C HIS A 123 -12.68 2.44 -11.20
N GLU A 124 -13.86 3.01 -11.46
CA GLU A 124 -14.17 3.62 -12.76
C GLU A 124 -13.43 4.95 -13.01
N ASP A 125 -12.97 5.63 -11.96
CA ASP A 125 -12.27 6.90 -12.11
C ASP A 125 -10.97 6.73 -12.91
N LEU A 126 -10.79 7.58 -13.93
CA LEU A 126 -9.54 7.70 -14.66
C LEU A 126 -8.45 8.23 -13.71
N SER A 127 -7.58 7.32 -13.27
CA SER A 127 -6.45 7.65 -12.40
C SER A 127 -5.14 7.11 -12.99
N PRO A 128 -3.97 7.70 -12.68
CA PRO A 128 -2.69 7.20 -13.17
C PRO A 128 -2.42 5.72 -12.85
N ALA A 129 -2.95 5.22 -11.73
CA ALA A 129 -2.85 3.80 -11.39
C ALA A 129 -3.75 2.93 -12.28
N MET A 130 -4.99 3.35 -12.54
CA MET A 130 -5.91 2.61 -13.41
C MET A 130 -5.45 2.65 -14.87
N GLU A 131 -4.94 3.79 -15.35
CA GLU A 131 -4.31 3.92 -16.67
C GLU A 131 -3.13 2.97 -16.82
N TRP A 132 -2.23 2.95 -15.82
CA TRP A 132 -1.10 2.01 -15.81
C TRP A 132 -1.58 0.55 -15.79
N LEU A 133 -2.53 0.21 -14.91
CA LEU A 133 -3.08 -1.13 -14.75
C LEU A 133 -3.70 -1.64 -16.05
N ASN A 134 -4.47 -0.79 -16.75
CA ASN A 134 -5.10 -1.11 -18.04
C ASN A 134 -4.08 -1.34 -19.17
N SER A 135 -2.88 -0.75 -19.06
CA SER A 135 -1.79 -0.94 -20.02
C SER A 135 -0.84 -2.09 -19.67
N ALA A 136 -0.91 -2.61 -18.45
CA ALA A 136 0.02 -3.59 -17.93
C ALA A 136 -0.20 -4.97 -18.56
N GLN A 137 0.89 -5.65 -18.90
CA GLN A 137 0.91 -7.01 -19.44
C GLN A 137 2.04 -7.82 -18.79
N VAL A 138 2.00 -9.15 -18.94
CA VAL A 138 3.13 -10.00 -18.52
C VAL A 138 4.40 -9.54 -19.23
N GLY A 139 5.49 -9.40 -18.47
CA GLY A 139 6.75 -8.83 -18.93
C GLY A 139 6.88 -7.32 -18.77
N THR A 140 5.79 -6.59 -18.48
CA THR A 140 5.88 -5.16 -18.13
C THR A 140 6.75 -4.97 -16.90
N LYS A 141 7.60 -3.95 -16.95
CA LYS A 141 8.48 -3.53 -15.86
C LYS A 141 7.94 -2.27 -15.20
N ILE A 142 8.04 -2.20 -13.87
CA ILE A 142 7.68 -1.02 -13.09
C ILE A 142 8.69 -0.80 -11.97
N GLY A 143 9.10 0.45 -11.79
CA GLY A 143 9.94 0.85 -10.66
C GLY A 143 9.14 0.85 -9.36
N LEU A 144 9.76 0.40 -8.28
CA LEU A 144 9.17 0.45 -6.94
C LEU A 144 10.17 0.82 -5.86
N ILE A 145 9.64 1.31 -4.74
CA ILE A 145 10.42 1.61 -3.53
C ILE A 145 9.79 0.84 -2.36
N GLY A 146 10.61 0.07 -1.63
CA GLY A 146 10.19 -0.69 -0.46
C GLY A 146 11.16 -1.82 -0.10
N PRO A 147 10.80 -2.71 0.84
CA PRO A 147 9.52 -2.76 1.52
C PRO A 147 9.49 -1.80 2.71
N ARG A 148 8.33 -1.23 3.02
CA ARG A 148 8.12 -0.41 4.22
C ARG A 148 7.16 -1.12 5.17
N PRO A 149 7.58 -1.51 6.38
CA PRO A 149 6.66 -2.05 7.38
C PRO A 149 5.53 -1.06 7.69
N HIS A 150 4.31 -1.57 7.78
CA HIS A 150 3.14 -0.84 8.25
C HIS A 150 2.63 -1.44 9.57
N PHE A 151 1.76 -0.73 10.27
CA PHE A 151 1.25 -1.16 11.57
C PHE A 151 0.53 -2.50 11.50
N ILE A 152 0.80 -3.37 12.47
CA ILE A 152 0.06 -4.61 12.76
C ILE A 152 -0.62 -4.50 14.13
N PRO A 153 -1.61 -5.36 14.45
CA PRO A 153 -2.19 -5.41 15.80
C PRO A 153 -1.14 -5.61 16.89
N ASN A 154 -1.42 -5.16 18.11
CA ASN A 154 -0.52 -5.37 19.25
C ASN A 154 -0.74 -6.76 19.86
N PHE A 155 0.20 -7.67 19.64
CA PHE A 155 0.12 -9.05 20.12
C PHE A 155 0.74 -9.30 21.51
N ILE A 156 1.47 -8.33 22.11
CA ILE A 156 2.30 -8.53 23.32
C ILE A 156 1.53 -9.14 24.51
N HIS A 157 0.22 -8.86 24.63
CA HIS A 157 -0.62 -9.35 25.73
C HIS A 157 -1.73 -10.32 25.29
N LYS A 158 -1.68 -10.83 24.05
CA LYS A 158 -2.70 -11.74 23.49
C LYS A 158 -4.14 -11.27 23.74
N LYS A 159 -4.34 -9.95 23.69
CA LYS A 159 -5.66 -9.33 23.77
C LYS A 159 -6.51 -9.81 22.61
N HIS A 160 -7.83 -9.75 22.77
CA HIS A 160 -8.71 -10.01 21.63
C HIS A 160 -8.48 -8.94 20.56
N VAL A 161 -8.29 -9.35 19.30
CA VAL A 161 -8.00 -8.41 18.20
C VAL A 161 -9.29 -8.07 17.47
N VAL A 162 -9.58 -6.78 17.30
CA VAL A 162 -10.69 -6.31 16.46
C VAL A 162 -10.13 -5.57 15.26
N MET A 163 -10.48 -6.01 14.05
CA MET A 163 -9.94 -5.45 12.81
C MET A 163 -11.05 -4.88 11.94
N PHE A 164 -10.80 -3.73 11.32
CA PHE A 164 -11.73 -3.09 10.37
C PHE A 164 -11.02 -2.81 9.04
N ALA A 165 -11.53 -3.35 7.95
CA ALA A 165 -10.91 -3.23 6.64
C ALA A 165 -11.93 -2.96 5.55
N ASP A 166 -11.57 -2.14 4.56
CA ASP A 166 -12.25 -2.14 3.25
C ASP A 166 -11.46 -2.97 2.23
N ASP A 167 -11.94 -3.01 0.97
CA ASP A 167 -11.29 -3.71 -0.15
C ASP A 167 -9.78 -3.41 -0.25
N THR A 168 -9.37 -2.16 0.00
CA THR A 168 -7.97 -1.71 -0.14
C THR A 168 -7.06 -2.30 0.93
N ALA A 169 -7.62 -2.76 2.05
CA ALA A 169 -6.91 -3.32 3.18
C ALA A 169 -6.97 -4.85 3.26
N VAL A 170 -7.72 -5.53 2.37
CA VAL A 170 -7.76 -7.00 2.29
C VAL A 170 -6.37 -7.63 2.11
N PRO A 171 -5.43 -7.08 1.32
CA PRO A 171 -4.08 -7.63 1.21
C PRO A 171 -3.30 -7.57 2.52
N ALA A 172 -3.51 -6.49 3.30
CA ALA A 172 -2.92 -6.36 4.63
C ALA A 172 -3.47 -7.44 5.57
N LEU A 173 -4.80 -7.63 5.60
CA LEU A 173 -5.43 -8.70 6.37
C LEU A 173 -4.86 -10.08 5.99
N TYR A 174 -4.72 -10.36 4.70
CA TYR A 174 -4.15 -11.62 4.22
C TYR A 174 -2.74 -11.85 4.77
N SER A 175 -1.85 -10.86 4.64
CA SER A 175 -0.47 -10.98 5.13
C SER A 175 -0.41 -11.12 6.66
N ILE A 176 -1.22 -10.36 7.41
CA ILE A 176 -1.29 -10.44 8.87
C ILE A 176 -1.81 -11.80 9.33
N LEU A 177 -2.81 -12.35 8.64
CA LEU A 177 -3.39 -13.65 8.98
C LEU A 177 -2.47 -14.82 8.62
N ASN A 178 -1.56 -14.69 7.65
CA ASN A 178 -0.56 -15.73 7.39
C ASN A 178 0.46 -15.86 8.54
N GLU A 179 0.75 -14.75 9.22
CA GLU A 179 1.66 -14.68 10.37
C GLU A 179 0.91 -14.61 11.71
N TRP A 180 -0.34 -15.11 11.75
CA TRP A 180 -1.21 -14.97 12.91
C TRP A 180 -0.68 -15.72 14.13
N GLU A 181 -0.73 -15.08 15.31
CA GLU A 181 -0.28 -15.73 16.54
C GLU A 181 -1.30 -16.77 17.04
N ASN A 182 -0.84 -18.01 17.21
CA ASN A 182 -1.65 -19.10 17.74
C ASN A 182 -2.31 -18.75 19.09
N GLY A 183 -3.62 -19.03 19.16
CA GLY A 183 -4.43 -18.82 20.37
C GLY A 183 -4.95 -17.38 20.56
N VAL A 184 -4.56 -16.43 19.70
CA VAL A 184 -5.12 -15.07 19.72
C VAL A 184 -6.46 -15.07 18.99
N SER A 185 -7.51 -14.61 19.67
CA SER A 185 -8.85 -14.51 19.09
C SER A 185 -9.06 -13.18 18.38
N ALA A 186 -9.89 -13.18 17.33
CA ALA A 186 -10.23 -11.95 16.63
C ALA A 186 -11.66 -11.91 16.08
N ASP A 187 -12.19 -10.69 15.97
CA ASP A 187 -13.35 -10.35 15.15
C ASP A 187 -12.90 -9.35 14.06
N ILE A 188 -13.02 -9.75 12.80
CA ILE A 188 -12.58 -8.99 11.62
C ILE A 188 -13.82 -8.56 10.85
N PHE A 189 -13.96 -7.25 10.66
CA PHE A 189 -15.04 -6.62 9.91
C PHE A 189 -14.51 -6.15 8.56
N ILE A 190 -15.07 -6.67 7.47
CA ILE A 190 -14.63 -6.37 6.11
C ILE A 190 -15.78 -5.74 5.35
N GLU A 191 -15.56 -4.55 4.82
CA GLU A 191 -16.49 -3.85 3.95
C GLU A 191 -16.02 -3.99 2.50
N SER A 192 -16.73 -4.74 1.66
CA SER A 192 -16.25 -5.10 0.32
C SER A 192 -17.31 -5.07 -0.77
N PHE A 193 -16.93 -4.78 -2.01
CA PHE A 193 -17.77 -5.01 -3.19
C PHE A 193 -17.98 -6.50 -3.48
N GLU A 194 -17.17 -7.38 -2.91
CA GLU A 194 -17.16 -8.81 -3.20
C GLU A 194 -17.81 -9.61 -2.07
N LYS A 195 -18.84 -10.40 -2.41
CA LYS A 195 -19.69 -11.09 -1.42
C LYS A 195 -18.94 -12.17 -0.64
N ASP A 196 -17.94 -12.77 -1.25
CA ASP A 196 -17.17 -13.90 -0.73
C ASP A 196 -15.70 -13.51 -0.46
N ILE A 197 -15.38 -12.21 -0.32
CA ILE A 197 -14.00 -11.73 -0.10
C ILE A 197 -13.27 -12.46 1.05
N ALA A 198 -14.00 -12.91 2.07
CA ALA A 198 -13.47 -13.67 3.19
C ALA A 198 -12.82 -15.01 2.77
N SER A 199 -13.23 -15.62 1.65
CA SER A 199 -12.65 -16.87 1.16
C SER A 199 -11.21 -16.71 0.66
N GLN A 200 -10.74 -15.48 0.44
CA GLN A 200 -9.35 -15.19 0.10
C GLN A 200 -8.43 -15.15 1.32
N LEU A 201 -8.96 -15.19 2.55
CA LEU A 201 -8.18 -15.00 3.76
C LEU A 201 -7.84 -16.36 4.43
N PRO A 202 -6.66 -16.49 5.05
CA PRO A 202 -6.31 -17.66 5.84
C PRO A 202 -7.31 -17.89 6.98
N HIS A 203 -7.70 -19.14 7.21
CA HIS A 203 -8.61 -19.53 8.27
C HIS A 203 -7.86 -19.85 9.57
N HIS A 204 -8.39 -19.39 10.69
CA HIS A 204 -7.89 -19.67 12.04
C HIS A 204 -9.06 -19.92 13.00
N ASP A 205 -8.94 -20.93 13.87
CA ASP A 205 -10.06 -21.42 14.71
C ASP A 205 -10.68 -20.37 15.64
N HIS A 206 -9.91 -19.34 16.03
CA HIS A 206 -10.35 -18.28 16.94
C HIS A 206 -10.57 -16.93 16.24
N VAL A 207 -10.55 -16.91 14.91
CA VAL A 207 -10.78 -15.71 14.10
C VAL A 207 -12.16 -15.80 13.46
N LYS A 208 -12.98 -14.78 13.67
CA LYS A 208 -14.30 -14.64 13.05
C LYS A 208 -14.25 -13.49 12.05
N ILE A 209 -14.79 -13.73 10.86
CA ILE A 209 -14.85 -12.73 9.78
C ILE A 209 -16.31 -12.38 9.52
N HIS A 210 -16.61 -11.09 9.56
CA HIS A 210 -17.91 -10.48 9.33
C HIS A 210 -17.81 -9.61 8.08
N SER A 211 -18.42 -10.06 6.98
CA SER A 211 -18.37 -9.35 5.69
C SER A 211 -19.64 -8.51 5.48
N PHE A 212 -19.45 -7.24 5.14
CA PHE A 212 -20.48 -6.31 4.69
C PHE A 212 -20.32 -6.07 3.20
N HIS A 213 -21.32 -6.47 2.43
CA HIS A 213 -21.33 -6.26 0.99
C HIS A 213 -21.81 -4.84 0.64
N LYS A 214 -20.97 -4.09 -0.07
CA LYS A 214 -21.29 -2.77 -0.62
C LYS A 214 -21.84 -2.90 -2.04
N GLU A 215 -22.77 -2.02 -2.38
CA GLU A 215 -23.26 -1.87 -3.75
C GLU A 215 -22.70 -0.58 -4.37
N HIS A 216 -22.21 -0.63 -5.60
CA HIS A 216 -21.58 0.51 -6.29
C HIS A 216 -22.46 1.78 -6.37
N HIS A 217 -23.78 1.62 -6.42
CA HIS A 217 -24.71 2.74 -6.64
C HIS A 217 -25.46 3.19 -5.38
N THR A 218 -25.21 2.54 -4.25
CA THR A 218 -25.85 2.87 -2.98
C THR A 218 -24.78 3.47 -2.08
N PRO A 219 -24.83 4.77 -1.72
CA PRO A 219 -23.82 5.39 -0.86
C PRO A 219 -23.94 4.83 0.57
N GLN A 220 -23.35 3.66 0.79
CA GLN A 220 -23.17 3.05 2.08
C GLN A 220 -21.82 3.53 2.59
N LYS A 221 -21.84 4.44 3.57
CA LYS A 221 -20.63 4.95 4.24
C LYS A 221 -20.74 4.64 5.72
N GLY A 222 -19.60 4.46 6.39
CA GLY A 222 -19.57 4.31 7.84
C GLY A 222 -19.99 2.92 8.33
N LEU A 223 -19.96 1.88 7.49
CA LEU A 223 -20.36 0.53 7.92
C LEU A 223 -19.39 -0.05 8.95
N LEU A 224 -18.08 0.20 8.80
CA LEU A 224 -17.07 -0.24 9.76
C LEU A 224 -17.21 0.50 11.09
N LEU A 225 -17.49 1.81 11.05
CA LEU A 225 -17.78 2.58 12.27
C LEU A 225 -19.05 2.09 12.97
N LYS A 226 -20.11 1.77 12.22
CA LYS A 226 -21.33 1.15 12.79
C LYS A 226 -21.03 -0.20 13.43
N ALA A 227 -20.20 -1.02 12.80
CA ALA A 227 -19.76 -2.29 13.37
C ALA A 227 -18.98 -2.09 14.68
N ALA A 228 -18.10 -1.07 14.73
CA ALA A 228 -17.38 -0.70 15.95
C ALA A 228 -18.33 -0.30 17.09
N PHE A 229 -19.39 0.46 16.81
CA PHE A 229 -20.41 0.82 17.80
C PHE A 229 -21.23 -0.39 18.30
N ALA A 230 -21.39 -1.41 17.47
CA ALA A 230 -22.17 -2.61 17.77
C ALA A 230 -21.39 -3.68 18.57
N LEU A 231 -20.11 -3.44 18.88
CA LEU A 231 -19.32 -4.35 19.71
C LEU A 231 -19.95 -4.52 21.10
N LYS A 232 -19.98 -5.76 21.58
CA LYS A 232 -20.60 -6.13 22.87
C LYS A 232 -19.80 -5.67 24.08
N THR A 233 -18.48 -5.61 23.94
CA THR A 233 -17.54 -5.17 24.98
C THR A 233 -16.40 -4.39 24.33
N TYR A 234 -15.71 -3.60 25.15
CA TYR A 234 -14.58 -2.77 24.78
C TYR A 234 -13.35 -3.05 25.66
N ASP A 235 -13.41 -4.10 26.48
CA ASP A 235 -12.34 -4.43 27.43
C ASP A 235 -11.36 -5.44 26.84
N ASN A 236 -10.08 -5.33 27.21
CA ASN A 236 -9.02 -6.29 26.87
C ASN A 236 -8.90 -6.56 25.35
N MET A 237 -8.97 -5.50 24.55
CA MET A 237 -8.88 -5.55 23.09
C MET A 237 -7.68 -4.77 22.55
N THR A 238 -7.22 -5.16 21.35
CA THR A 238 -6.42 -4.30 20.46
C THR A 238 -7.17 -4.09 19.16
N ILE A 239 -7.11 -2.87 18.64
CA ILE A 239 -7.81 -2.41 17.46
C ILE A 239 -6.81 -2.20 16.33
N TRP A 240 -7.13 -2.75 15.16
CA TRP A 240 -6.45 -2.42 13.92
C TRP A 240 -7.46 -1.96 12.88
N ALA A 241 -7.15 -0.94 12.09
CA ALA A 241 -8.00 -0.58 10.96
C ALA A 241 -7.21 0.02 9.80
N ALA A 242 -7.65 -0.29 8.59
CA ALA A 242 -7.22 0.37 7.37
C ALA A 242 -8.40 0.48 6.41
N CYS A 243 -8.79 1.69 6.06
CA CYS A 243 -9.93 1.96 5.19
C CYS A 243 -9.90 3.39 4.65
N GLU A 244 -11.02 3.89 4.13
CA GLU A 244 -11.22 5.30 3.80
C GLU A 244 -10.89 6.20 5.00
N ARG A 245 -10.19 7.30 4.72
CA ARG A 245 -9.54 8.16 5.70
C ARG A 245 -10.50 8.82 6.70
N LYS A 246 -11.68 9.27 6.30
CA LYS A 246 -12.66 9.88 7.23
C LYS A 246 -13.21 8.81 8.17
N GLU A 247 -13.49 7.61 7.67
CA GLU A 247 -13.94 6.51 8.51
C GLU A 247 -12.83 6.02 9.47
N ALA A 248 -11.59 5.91 8.99
CA ALA A 248 -10.44 5.60 9.83
C ALA A 248 -10.25 6.63 10.97
N ARG A 249 -10.43 7.94 10.68
CA ARG A 249 -10.41 8.99 11.71
C ARG A 249 -11.51 8.82 12.74
N ALA A 250 -12.74 8.56 12.29
CA ALA A 250 -13.88 8.37 13.18
C ALA A 250 -13.69 7.14 14.08
N LEU A 251 -13.17 6.03 13.53
CA LEU A 251 -12.80 4.85 14.32
C LEU A 251 -11.73 5.20 15.36
N ARG A 252 -10.68 5.92 14.96
CA ARG A 252 -9.61 6.34 15.88
C ARG A 252 -10.13 7.21 17.01
N GLN A 253 -10.91 8.23 16.68
CA GLN A 253 -11.52 9.12 17.67
C GLN A 253 -12.38 8.31 18.65
N PHE A 254 -13.24 7.43 18.12
CA PHE A 254 -14.09 6.59 18.94
C PHE A 254 -13.30 5.72 19.93
N PHE A 255 -12.26 5.01 19.47
CA PHE A 255 -11.51 4.13 20.36
C PHE A 255 -10.59 4.88 21.32
N LEU A 256 -9.90 5.95 20.87
CA LEU A 256 -8.95 6.69 21.71
C LEU A 256 -9.62 7.69 22.65
N GLU A 257 -10.64 8.41 22.20
CA GLU A 257 -11.26 9.49 22.96
C GLU A 257 -12.51 9.00 23.70
N ASP A 258 -13.47 8.41 22.98
CA ASP A 258 -14.76 8.02 23.58
C ASP A 258 -14.64 6.77 24.45
N LYS A 259 -13.80 5.80 24.03
CA LYS A 259 -13.54 4.55 24.77
C LYS A 259 -12.23 4.55 25.56
N GLN A 260 -11.41 5.60 25.44
CA GLN A 260 -10.19 5.79 26.23
C GLN A 260 -9.20 4.62 26.15
N PHE A 261 -9.07 3.99 24.97
CA PHE A 261 -8.10 2.91 24.77
C PHE A 261 -6.67 3.43 24.93
N ASN A 262 -5.77 2.53 25.36
CA ASN A 262 -4.34 2.82 25.30
C ASN A 262 -3.92 3.01 23.84
N LYS A 263 -3.19 4.09 23.55
CA LYS A 263 -2.66 4.37 22.21
C LYS A 263 -1.85 3.22 21.61
N ASN A 264 -1.23 2.37 22.43
CA ASN A 264 -0.46 1.22 21.96
C ASN A 264 -1.35 0.07 21.46
N ASP A 265 -2.61 0.05 21.86
CA ASP A 265 -3.58 -0.96 21.45
C ASP A 265 -4.43 -0.50 20.27
N VAL A 266 -4.26 0.73 19.76
CA VAL A 266 -4.99 1.26 18.60
C VAL A 266 -4.02 1.54 17.44
N ARG A 267 -4.24 0.86 16.31
CA ARG A 267 -3.38 0.90 15.11
C ARG A 267 -4.24 1.15 13.87
N ILE A 268 -4.49 2.42 13.56
CA ILE A 268 -5.45 2.80 12.51
C ILE A 268 -4.78 3.69 11.46
N ALA A 269 -5.01 3.39 10.18
CA ALA A 269 -4.53 4.17 9.05
C ALA A 269 -5.62 4.44 8.01
N GLY A 270 -5.53 5.59 7.34
CA GLY A 270 -6.40 5.95 6.22
C GLY A 270 -5.67 5.71 4.90
N TYR A 271 -6.12 4.75 4.10
CA TYR A 271 -5.44 4.34 2.87
C TYR A 271 -5.77 5.25 1.69
N TRP A 272 -7.02 5.68 1.59
CA TRP A 272 -7.51 6.53 0.50
C TRP A 272 -8.54 7.53 1.04
N ARG A 273 -8.93 8.51 0.22
CA ARG A 273 -9.94 9.51 0.59
C ARG A 273 -10.91 9.68 -0.56
N ASP A 274 -12.19 9.55 -0.26
CA ASP A 274 -13.26 9.76 -1.24
C ASP A 274 -13.21 11.19 -1.81
N GLY A 275 -13.24 11.29 -3.14
CA GLY A 275 -13.17 12.55 -3.89
C GLY A 275 -11.82 13.27 -3.87
N VAL A 276 -10.74 12.64 -3.39
CA VAL A 276 -9.38 13.24 -3.39
C VAL A 276 -8.38 12.26 -3.97
N SER A 277 -7.65 12.69 -4.99
CA SER A 277 -6.63 11.85 -5.62
C SER A 277 -5.46 11.61 -4.67
N SER A 278 -4.78 10.47 -4.78
CA SER A 278 -3.56 10.21 -3.99
C SER A 278 -2.46 11.23 -4.28
N SER A 279 -2.42 11.82 -5.48
CA SER A 279 -1.46 12.87 -5.81
C SER A 279 -1.72 14.15 -5.01
N GLU A 280 -2.97 14.56 -4.86
CA GLU A 280 -3.35 15.69 -3.98
C GLU A 280 -3.05 15.38 -2.52
N LEU A 281 -3.34 14.15 -2.06
CA LEU A 281 -2.97 13.71 -0.72
C LEU A 281 -1.46 13.75 -0.49
N ASP A 282 -0.64 13.35 -1.46
CA ASP A 282 0.81 13.37 -1.35
C ASP A 282 1.35 14.80 -1.27
N ILE A 283 0.75 15.75 -2.00
CA ILE A 283 1.07 17.19 -1.88
C ILE A 283 0.71 17.70 -0.47
N LEU A 284 -0.49 17.37 0.02
CA LEU A 284 -0.92 17.77 1.37
C LEU A 284 -0.02 17.18 2.45
N ARG A 285 0.37 15.91 2.31
CA ARG A 285 1.33 15.22 3.17
C ARG A 285 2.65 15.97 3.19
N ALA A 286 3.24 16.24 2.02
CA ALA A 286 4.51 16.96 1.88
C ALA A 286 4.48 18.34 2.55
N GLN A 287 3.42 19.12 2.32
CA GLN A 287 3.25 20.43 2.94
C GLN A 287 3.14 20.34 4.48
N HIS A 288 2.43 19.35 4.99
CA HIS A 288 2.28 19.15 6.43
C HIS A 288 3.57 18.65 7.09
N TYR A 289 4.30 17.75 6.42
CA TYR A 289 5.63 17.30 6.84
C TYR A 289 6.57 18.50 6.97
N GLN A 290 6.60 19.38 5.97
CA GLN A 290 7.45 20.56 5.99
C GLN A 290 7.12 21.48 7.18
N LYS A 291 5.83 21.67 7.49
CA LYS A 291 5.38 22.41 8.68
C LYS A 291 5.79 21.74 9.99
N HIS A 292 5.72 20.41 10.09
CA HIS A 292 6.13 19.65 11.28
C HIS A 292 7.63 19.79 11.56
N ILE A 293 8.46 19.65 10.53
CA ILE A 293 9.92 19.83 10.63
C ILE A 293 10.25 21.28 11.03
N GLN A 294 9.57 22.28 10.44
CA GLN A 294 9.74 23.69 10.82
C GLN A 294 9.36 23.97 12.29
N GLN A 295 8.50 23.15 12.89
CA GLN A 295 8.13 23.23 14.31
C GLN A 295 9.08 22.47 15.24
N GLY A 296 10.18 21.91 14.71
CA GLY A 296 11.15 21.12 15.48
C GLY A 296 10.66 19.73 15.88
N LYS A 297 9.57 19.24 15.28
CA LYS A 297 9.03 17.89 15.49
C LYS A 297 9.70 16.89 14.55
N THR A 298 9.77 15.65 14.98
CA THR A 298 10.37 14.55 14.21
C THR A 298 9.34 13.81 13.34
N LEU A 299 9.80 13.07 12.34
CA LEU A 299 8.94 12.21 11.50
C LEU A 299 8.23 11.09 12.30
N ASN A 300 8.80 10.66 13.42
CA ASN A 300 8.18 9.68 14.33
C ASN A 300 6.94 10.24 15.05
N GLU A 301 6.80 11.56 15.10
CA GLU A 301 5.65 12.26 15.67
C GLU A 301 4.63 12.65 14.60
N TYR A 302 4.87 12.29 13.34
CA TYR A 302 3.94 12.56 12.25
C TYR A 302 2.86 11.48 12.19
N ASP A 303 1.62 11.94 12.30
CA ASP A 303 0.47 11.11 12.04
C ASP A 303 -0.19 11.51 10.72
N ASP A 304 -0.27 10.57 9.78
CA ASP A 304 -0.97 10.84 8.53
C ASP A 304 -2.43 11.18 8.81
N LEU A 305 -3.08 10.62 9.82
CA LEU A 305 -4.47 10.93 10.13
C LEU A 305 -4.68 12.33 10.70
N ASP A 306 -3.64 13.12 10.97
CA ASP A 306 -3.79 14.49 11.50
C ASP A 306 -3.90 15.57 10.40
N LEU A 307 -3.73 15.25 9.09
CA LEU A 307 -3.83 16.27 8.04
C LEU A 307 -5.21 16.96 8.02
N ALA A 308 -5.29 18.28 8.07
CA ALA A 308 -6.57 18.97 7.93
C ALA A 308 -7.33 18.53 6.65
N ASN A 309 -8.66 18.46 6.74
CA ASN A 309 -9.53 18.10 5.60
C ASN A 309 -9.44 19.11 4.47
#